data_AF-A0A1U8BC35-F1
#
_entry.id   AF-A0A1U8BC35-F1
#
_cell.length_a   1.000
_cell.length_b   1.000
_cell.length_c   1.000
_cell.angle_alpha   90.00
_cell.angle_beta   90.00
_cell.angle_gamma   90.00
#
_symmetry.space_group_name_H-M   'P 1'
#
loop_
_entity.id
_entity.type
_entity.pdbx_description
1 polymer ?
#
loop_
_entity_poly.entity_id
_entity_poly.type
_entity_poly.pdbx_seq_one_letter_code
_entity_poly.pdbx_strand_id
1 'polypeptide(L)'
;MGIDCKPVKEASDGLQKSLLVADYMDQATELLKKTTSEAAKSAMDVISKGLMISPYSEKLLKMKASALLNLKKYSEVIQLCKQISEYAEQHCGTASAHGQSDPQNANNYSFWPWRQEISFKAIAGKLELCENILDELIKNLKKEKSVPEKDVSDHKPLSPMAAGDKAFQSGNYSDAVKHYTAALSCKNRSHHFVASCIRHRASAYKALGQITDAIADCSLAISLDGNYPKANYLRATLYEIIRDYGQAVTDLQRYIYLIQKQSKSMVNQSCGGLTRGQIDSNEAHQKLSRAEKEAKRGTPLDMYLILGIKPSATASDIKKAYHKAFLRHHPDKTSQLLAKIGIRDAGPCKEIGNKVRKDAEMLFKIIGQAYAVLSDPIQRSSYDRGEGQREAKRRT
;
A
#
# COMPACT_ATOMS: atom_id res chain seq x y z
N MET A 1 26.74 -37.57 -64.75
CA MET A 1 26.66 -36.52 -63.73
C MET A 1 25.22 -36.43 -63.26
N GLY A 2 24.87 -37.16 -62.18
CA GLY A 2 23.53 -37.08 -61.60
C GLY A 2 23.46 -35.83 -60.73
N ILE A 3 22.63 -34.87 -61.12
CA ILE A 3 22.38 -33.66 -60.33
C ILE A 3 21.70 -34.12 -59.03
N ASP A 4 22.35 -33.88 -57.89
CA ASP A 4 21.83 -34.25 -56.58
C ASP A 4 20.56 -33.42 -56.31
N CYS A 5 19.39 -34.06 -56.39
CA CYS A 5 18.07 -33.42 -56.24
C CYS A 5 17.64 -33.21 -54.77
N LYS A 6 18.50 -33.56 -53.80
CA LYS A 6 18.25 -33.35 -52.36
C LYS A 6 18.00 -31.87 -51.99
N PRO A 7 18.84 -30.89 -52.38
CA PRO A 7 18.65 -29.49 -51.99
C PRO A 7 17.38 -28.86 -52.57
N VAL A 8 16.90 -29.31 -53.74
CA VAL A 8 15.67 -28.79 -54.36
C VAL A 8 14.41 -29.28 -53.64
N LYS A 9 14.41 -30.54 -53.18
CA LYS A 9 13.32 -31.09 -52.36
C LYS A 9 13.29 -30.47 -50.97
N GLU A 10 14.45 -30.27 -50.35
CA GLU A 10 14.58 -29.60 -49.04
C GLU A 10 14.11 -28.14 -49.08
N ALA A 11 14.38 -27.42 -50.18
CA ALA A 11 13.91 -26.06 -50.38
C ALA A 11 12.37 -25.98 -50.58
N SER A 12 11.79 -26.92 -51.32
CA SER A 12 10.34 -27.02 -51.52
C SER A 12 9.60 -27.35 -50.21
N ASP A 13 10.13 -28.29 -49.43
CA ASP A 13 9.57 -28.67 -48.12
C ASP A 13 9.68 -27.53 -47.10
N GLY A 14 10.79 -26.77 -47.13
CA GLY A 14 10.99 -25.59 -46.29
C GLY A 14 9.98 -24.48 -46.60
N LEU A 15 9.72 -24.23 -47.88
CA LEU A 15 8.74 -23.23 -48.33
C LEU A 15 7.32 -23.62 -47.93
N GLN A 16 6.94 -24.89 -48.08
CA GLN A 16 5.62 -25.39 -47.70
C GLN A 16 5.38 -25.31 -46.18
N LYS A 17 6.39 -25.61 -45.37
CA LYS A 17 6.34 -25.42 -43.90
C LYS A 17 6.20 -23.95 -43.50
N SER A 18 6.86 -23.04 -44.22
CA SER A 18 6.75 -21.60 -43.97
C SER A 18 5.35 -21.05 -44.27
N LEU A 19 4.75 -21.47 -45.39
CA LEU A 19 3.37 -21.12 -45.75
C LEU A 19 2.36 -21.64 -44.73
N LEU A 20 2.56 -22.87 -44.25
CA LEU A 20 1.69 -23.48 -43.24
C LEU A 20 1.78 -22.75 -41.89
N VAL A 21 2.98 -22.29 -41.50
CA VAL A 21 3.17 -21.46 -40.29
C VAL A 21 2.48 -20.10 -40.42
N ALA A 22 2.46 -19.51 -41.61
CA ALA A 22 1.76 -18.25 -41.87
C ALA A 22 0.23 -18.39 -41.72
N ASP A 23 -0.35 -19.46 -42.28
CA ASP A 23 -1.78 -19.78 -42.14
C ASP A 23 -2.18 -19.95 -40.66
N TYR A 24 -1.38 -20.67 -39.86
CA TYR A 24 -1.62 -20.79 -38.42
C TYR A 24 -1.52 -19.45 -37.67
N MET A 25 -0.65 -18.53 -38.10
CA MET A 25 -0.57 -17.19 -37.51
C MET A 25 -1.82 -16.36 -37.80
N ASP A 26 -2.36 -16.44 -39.01
CA ASP A 26 -3.54 -15.67 -39.41
C ASP A 26 -4.78 -16.17 -38.67
N GLN A 27 -4.98 -17.49 -38.61
CA GLN A 27 -6.05 -18.12 -37.82
C GLN A 27 -5.97 -17.76 -36.34
N ALA A 28 -4.77 -17.81 -35.74
CA ALA A 28 -4.58 -17.41 -34.34
C ALA A 28 -4.88 -15.93 -34.11
N THR A 29 -4.55 -15.06 -35.07
CA THR A 29 -4.82 -13.62 -34.99
C THR A 29 -6.32 -13.32 -35.00
N GLU A 30 -7.08 -13.99 -35.85
CA GLU A 30 -8.54 -13.84 -35.90
C GLU A 30 -9.23 -14.31 -34.62
N LEU A 31 -8.76 -15.42 -34.04
CA LEU A 31 -9.29 -15.94 -32.78
C LEU A 31 -9.00 -15.00 -31.61
N LEU A 32 -7.78 -14.44 -31.53
CA LEU A 32 -7.40 -13.53 -30.46
C LEU A 32 -8.12 -12.18 -30.51
N LYS A 33 -8.60 -11.73 -31.69
CA LYS A 33 -9.46 -10.53 -31.82
C LYS A 33 -10.81 -10.67 -31.12
N LYS A 34 -11.33 -11.89 -30.96
CA LYS A 34 -12.66 -12.14 -30.39
C LYS A 34 -12.71 -11.96 -28.86
N THR A 35 -11.56 -11.88 -28.18
CA THR A 35 -11.41 -11.62 -26.72
C THR A 35 -12.21 -12.52 -25.76
N THR A 36 -12.82 -13.62 -26.23
CA THR A 36 -13.52 -14.59 -25.38
C THR A 36 -12.57 -15.66 -24.84
N SER A 37 -12.87 -16.20 -23.66
CA SER A 37 -12.08 -17.28 -23.03
C SER A 37 -12.01 -18.53 -23.92
N GLU A 38 -13.10 -18.86 -24.60
CA GLU A 38 -13.15 -20.02 -25.50
C GLU A 38 -12.33 -19.82 -26.77
N ALA A 39 -12.39 -18.62 -27.37
CA ALA A 39 -11.54 -18.29 -28.52
C ALA A 39 -10.04 -18.26 -28.16
N ALA A 40 -9.69 -17.88 -26.93
CA ALA A 40 -8.31 -17.92 -26.44
C ALA A 40 -7.77 -19.35 -26.26
N LYS A 41 -8.63 -20.33 -25.88
CA LYS A 41 -8.25 -21.75 -25.86
C LYS A 41 -8.06 -22.29 -27.28
N SER A 42 -9.00 -22.03 -28.20
CA SER A 42 -8.86 -22.45 -29.60
C SER A 42 -7.62 -21.83 -30.26
N ALA A 43 -7.29 -20.57 -29.92
CA ALA A 43 -6.06 -19.93 -30.38
C ALA A 43 -4.80 -20.65 -29.86
N MET A 44 -4.80 -21.12 -28.61
CA MET A 44 -3.66 -21.87 -28.05
C MET A 44 -3.39 -23.18 -28.80
N ASP A 45 -4.43 -23.88 -29.24
CA ASP A 45 -4.28 -25.12 -30.02
C ASP A 45 -3.67 -24.85 -31.40
N VAL A 46 -4.13 -23.80 -32.07
CA VAL A 46 -3.60 -23.36 -33.38
C VAL A 46 -2.16 -22.88 -33.25
N ILE A 47 -1.85 -22.07 -32.23
CA ILE A 47 -0.49 -21.58 -31.96
C ILE A 47 0.47 -22.73 -31.63
N SER A 48 0.00 -23.74 -30.90
CA SER A 48 0.82 -24.92 -30.57
C SER A 48 1.18 -25.71 -31.82
N LYS A 49 0.25 -25.90 -32.76
CA LYS A 49 0.52 -26.51 -34.07
C LYS A 49 1.56 -25.72 -34.88
N GLY A 50 1.47 -24.38 -34.88
CA GLY A 50 2.46 -23.51 -35.51
C GLY A 50 3.85 -23.60 -34.87
N LEU A 51 3.92 -23.66 -33.54
CA LEU A 51 5.17 -23.78 -32.79
C LEU A 51 5.84 -25.16 -32.92
N MET A 52 5.10 -26.21 -33.28
CA MET A 52 5.70 -27.52 -33.61
C MET A 52 6.51 -27.48 -34.92
N ILE A 53 6.14 -26.59 -35.84
CA ILE A 53 6.86 -26.40 -37.10
C ILE A 53 7.95 -25.33 -36.95
N SER A 54 7.68 -24.26 -36.21
CA SER A 54 8.63 -23.17 -35.94
C SER A 54 8.69 -22.84 -34.44
N PRO A 55 9.50 -23.57 -33.66
CA PRO A 55 9.54 -23.45 -32.20
C PRO A 55 9.98 -22.07 -31.69
N TYR A 56 10.71 -21.31 -32.51
CA TYR A 56 11.35 -20.05 -32.13
C TYR A 56 10.76 -18.83 -32.85
N SER A 57 9.60 -18.99 -33.48
CA SER A 57 8.90 -17.87 -34.11
C SER A 57 8.49 -16.84 -33.06
N GLU A 58 9.11 -15.66 -33.10
CA GLU A 58 8.83 -14.55 -32.19
C GLU A 58 7.33 -14.21 -32.16
N LYS A 59 6.71 -14.18 -33.35
CA LYS A 59 5.30 -13.81 -33.51
C LYS A 59 4.37 -14.84 -32.87
N LEU A 60 4.63 -16.13 -33.04
CA LEU A 60 3.84 -17.20 -32.40
C LEU A 60 4.04 -17.24 -30.88
N LEU A 61 5.28 -17.03 -30.40
CA LEU A 61 5.57 -16.97 -28.96
C LEU A 61 4.88 -15.78 -28.29
N LYS A 62 4.83 -14.62 -28.97
CA LYS A 62 4.10 -13.44 -28.50
C LYS A 62 2.59 -13.68 -28.47
N MET A 63 2.03 -14.32 -29.50
CA MET A 63 0.61 -14.71 -29.52
C MET A 63 0.27 -15.71 -28.40
N LYS A 64 1.14 -16.70 -28.14
CA LYS A 64 1.01 -17.65 -27.03
C LYS A 64 0.98 -16.94 -25.68
N ALA A 65 1.90 -16.01 -25.45
CA ALA A 65 1.94 -15.22 -24.23
C ALA A 65 0.67 -14.38 -24.04
N SER A 66 0.16 -13.76 -25.11
CA SER A 66 -1.10 -13.01 -25.08
C SER A 66 -2.32 -13.88 -24.79
N ALA A 67 -2.39 -15.07 -25.38
CA ALA A 67 -3.48 -16.02 -25.14
C ALA A 67 -3.49 -16.53 -23.69
N LEU A 68 -2.31 -16.85 -23.14
CA LEU A 68 -2.16 -17.27 -21.74
C LEU A 68 -2.52 -16.15 -20.74
N LEU A 69 -2.21 -14.89 -21.07
CA LEU A 69 -2.64 -13.73 -20.28
C LEU A 69 -4.17 -13.59 -20.27
N ASN A 70 -4.83 -13.74 -21.43
CA ASN A 70 -6.30 -13.71 -21.52
C ASN A 70 -6.96 -14.84 -20.72
N LEU A 71 -6.31 -16.01 -20.63
CA LEU A 71 -6.75 -17.16 -19.84
C LEU A 71 -6.35 -17.06 -18.35
N LYS A 72 -5.70 -15.97 -17.92
CA LYS A 72 -5.18 -15.77 -16.55
C LYS A 72 -4.21 -16.86 -16.08
N LYS A 73 -3.52 -17.54 -17.01
CA LYS A 73 -2.54 -18.61 -16.75
C LYS A 73 -1.14 -18.03 -16.55
N TYR A 74 -0.96 -17.21 -15.51
CA TYR A 74 0.25 -16.41 -15.31
C TYR A 74 1.52 -17.22 -14.99
N SER A 75 1.40 -18.41 -14.39
CA SER A 75 2.53 -19.32 -14.17
C SER A 75 3.12 -19.80 -15.49
N GLU A 76 2.27 -20.19 -16.43
CA GLU A 76 2.65 -20.66 -17.76
C GLU A 76 3.31 -19.54 -18.58
N VAL A 77 2.86 -18.28 -18.45
CA VAL A 77 3.50 -17.12 -19.10
C VAL A 77 4.93 -16.90 -18.62
N ILE A 78 5.16 -17.00 -17.31
CA ILE A 78 6.50 -16.81 -16.72
C ILE A 78 7.44 -17.96 -17.11
N GLN A 79 6.92 -19.20 -17.13
CA GLN A 79 7.68 -20.36 -17.59
C GLN A 79 8.05 -20.23 -19.07
N LEU A 80 7.11 -19.78 -19.90
CA LEU A 80 7.38 -19.49 -21.31
C LEU A 80 8.48 -18.44 -21.45
N CYS A 81 8.43 -17.32 -20.71
CA CYS A 81 9.46 -16.29 -20.78
C CYS A 81 10.84 -16.82 -20.35
N LYS A 82 10.91 -17.70 -19.35
CA LYS A 82 12.16 -18.36 -18.91
C LYS A 82 12.72 -19.31 -19.96
N GLN A 83 11.88 -20.18 -20.54
CA GLN A 83 12.30 -21.11 -21.61
C GLN A 83 12.88 -20.37 -22.80
N ILE A 84 12.28 -19.22 -23.17
CA ILE A 84 12.81 -18.45 -24.29
C ILE A 84 14.10 -17.69 -23.89
N SER A 85 14.34 -17.39 -22.61
CA SER A 85 15.62 -16.81 -22.14
C SER A 85 16.73 -17.85 -22.06
N GLU A 86 16.44 -19.04 -21.54
CA GLU A 86 17.38 -20.16 -21.48
C GLU A 86 17.81 -20.60 -22.88
N TYR A 87 16.88 -20.62 -23.84
CA TYR A 87 17.18 -20.85 -25.25
C TYR A 87 18.06 -19.75 -25.87
N ALA A 88 17.76 -18.48 -25.57
CA ALA A 88 18.55 -17.34 -26.05
C ALA A 88 20.01 -17.41 -25.59
N GLU A 89 20.23 -17.76 -24.33
CA GLU A 89 21.55 -17.90 -23.72
C GLU A 89 22.33 -19.07 -24.31
N GLN A 90 21.67 -20.21 -24.56
CA GLN A 90 22.29 -21.40 -25.15
C GLN A 90 22.72 -21.22 -26.61
N HIS A 91 22.04 -20.37 -27.38
CA HIS A 91 22.33 -20.16 -28.80
C HIS A 91 23.07 -18.86 -29.13
N CYS A 92 23.28 -17.95 -28.17
CA CYS A 92 24.12 -16.75 -28.32
C CYS A 92 25.48 -16.84 -27.61
N GLY A 93 25.70 -17.85 -26.76
CA GLY A 93 26.91 -18.00 -25.95
C GLY A 93 28.16 -18.57 -26.63
N THR A 94 28.21 -18.68 -27.96
CA THR A 94 29.36 -19.26 -28.69
C THR A 94 30.02 -18.28 -29.69
N ALA A 95 29.98 -16.98 -29.41
CA ALA A 95 30.72 -15.96 -30.19
C ALA A 95 31.86 -15.30 -29.39
N SER A 96 32.52 -16.04 -28.49
CA SER A 96 33.75 -15.58 -27.84
C SER A 96 34.76 -16.71 -27.73
N ALA A 97 35.40 -17.04 -28.85
CA ALA A 97 36.65 -17.79 -28.80
C ALA A 97 37.70 -17.31 -29.82
N HIS A 98 37.36 -16.69 -30.96
CA HIS A 98 38.37 -16.16 -31.89
C HIS A 98 38.07 -14.69 -32.22
N GLY A 99 39.05 -13.83 -31.94
CA GLY A 99 38.93 -12.39 -32.02
C GLY A 99 38.82 -11.87 -33.45
N GLN A 100 37.82 -11.02 -33.67
CA GLN A 100 37.88 -9.73 -34.35
C GLN A 100 36.47 -9.13 -34.26
N SER A 101 36.28 -8.17 -33.38
CA SER A 101 35.01 -7.50 -33.15
C SER A 101 34.82 -6.37 -34.15
N ASP A 102 33.90 -6.55 -35.10
CA ASP A 102 33.35 -5.45 -35.89
C ASP A 102 32.35 -4.65 -35.00
N PRO A 103 32.58 -3.36 -34.70
CA PRO A 103 31.81 -2.65 -33.66
C PRO A 103 30.36 -2.31 -34.05
N GLN A 104 29.93 -2.60 -35.27
CA GLN A 104 28.58 -2.23 -35.75
C GLN A 104 27.52 -3.32 -35.55
N ASN A 105 27.88 -4.54 -35.17
CA ASN A 105 26.92 -5.65 -35.03
C ASN A 105 26.53 -5.97 -33.58
N ALA A 106 27.08 -5.26 -32.59
CA ALA A 106 26.76 -5.45 -31.18
C ALA A 106 25.37 -4.92 -30.77
N ASN A 107 24.66 -4.22 -31.67
CA ASN A 107 23.37 -3.58 -31.38
C ASN A 107 22.13 -4.42 -31.68
N ASN A 108 22.26 -5.66 -32.17
CA ASN A 108 21.10 -6.50 -32.53
C ASN A 108 20.69 -7.53 -31.45
N TYR A 109 21.41 -7.62 -30.33
CA TYR A 109 21.08 -8.55 -29.24
C TYR A 109 20.33 -7.90 -28.07
N SER A 110 19.55 -6.85 -28.34
CA SER A 110 18.47 -6.41 -27.43
C SER A 110 17.28 -7.37 -27.57
N PHE A 111 17.44 -8.56 -27.00
CA PHE A 111 16.50 -9.67 -27.01
C PHE A 111 15.07 -9.24 -26.64
N TRP A 112 14.17 -9.25 -27.63
CA TRP A 112 12.70 -9.08 -27.59
C TRP A 112 12.13 -8.24 -26.42
N PRO A 113 12.07 -6.90 -26.56
CA PRO A 113 11.65 -5.96 -25.51
C PRO A 113 10.28 -6.26 -24.88
N TRP A 114 9.37 -6.88 -25.65
CA TRP A 114 8.03 -7.24 -25.20
C TRP A 114 8.03 -8.28 -24.06
N ARG A 115 9.11 -9.05 -23.86
CA ARG A 115 9.20 -10.07 -22.79
C ARG A 115 9.14 -9.47 -21.40
N GLN A 116 9.83 -8.34 -21.19
CA GLN A 116 9.84 -7.63 -19.91
C GLN A 116 8.44 -7.10 -19.57
N GLU A 117 7.74 -6.57 -20.58
CA GLU A 117 6.38 -6.06 -20.43
C GLU A 117 5.35 -7.17 -20.12
N ILE A 118 5.43 -8.31 -20.81
CA ILE A 118 4.53 -9.46 -20.57
C ILE A 118 4.85 -10.12 -19.22
N SER A 119 6.12 -10.26 -18.85
CA SER A 119 6.53 -10.76 -17.54
C SER A 119 6.02 -9.85 -16.42
N PHE A 120 6.12 -8.53 -16.59
CA PHE A 120 5.58 -7.55 -15.65
C PHE A 120 4.04 -7.67 -15.52
N LYS A 121 3.31 -7.78 -16.63
CA LYS A 121 1.85 -8.00 -16.62
C LYS A 121 1.46 -9.32 -15.93
N ALA A 122 2.21 -10.40 -16.17
CA ALA A 122 1.98 -11.69 -15.52
C ALA A 122 2.32 -11.68 -14.02
N ILE A 123 3.36 -10.94 -13.61
CA ILE A 123 3.72 -10.75 -12.20
C ILE A 123 2.69 -9.88 -11.49
N ALA A 124 2.18 -8.82 -12.13
CA ALA A 124 1.10 -7.99 -11.60
C ALA A 124 -0.20 -8.80 -11.39
N GLY A 125 -0.60 -9.62 -12.38
CA GLY A 125 -1.75 -10.52 -12.24
C GLY A 125 -1.54 -11.65 -11.21
N LYS A 126 -0.30 -12.14 -11.05
CA LYS A 126 0.06 -13.03 -9.93
C LYS A 126 -0.01 -12.33 -8.59
N LEU A 127 0.37 -11.05 -8.49
CA LEU A 127 0.27 -10.30 -7.23
C LEU A 127 -1.18 -10.14 -6.80
N GLU A 128 -2.11 -9.87 -7.72
CA GLU A 128 -3.54 -9.82 -7.41
C GLU A 128 -4.08 -11.17 -6.92
N LEU A 129 -3.64 -12.29 -7.52
CA LEU A 129 -3.99 -13.64 -7.03
C LEU A 129 -3.27 -14.01 -5.73
N CYS A 130 -2.03 -13.57 -5.55
CA CYS A 130 -1.25 -13.79 -4.35
C CYS A 130 -1.74 -12.94 -3.18
N GLU A 131 -2.35 -11.78 -3.40
CA GLU A 131 -3.06 -11.04 -2.34
C GLU A 131 -4.25 -11.86 -1.84
N ASN A 132 -5.01 -12.49 -2.75
CA ASN A 132 -6.11 -13.39 -2.38
C ASN A 132 -5.63 -14.66 -1.65
N ILE A 133 -4.53 -15.28 -2.10
CA ILE A 133 -3.94 -16.46 -1.46
C ILE A 133 -3.23 -16.09 -0.15
N LEU A 134 -2.62 -14.90 -0.05
CA LEU A 134 -2.01 -14.39 1.18
C LEU A 134 -3.08 -14.11 2.23
N ASP A 135 -4.25 -13.60 1.82
CA ASP A 135 -5.41 -13.45 2.71
C ASP A 135 -5.97 -14.81 3.16
N GLU A 136 -5.94 -15.83 2.31
CA GLU A 136 -6.31 -17.21 2.63
C GLU A 136 -5.28 -17.90 3.56
N LEU A 137 -3.99 -17.71 3.32
CA LEU A 137 -2.88 -18.22 4.14
C LEU A 137 -2.80 -17.48 5.48
N ILE A 138 -3.09 -16.19 5.56
CA ILE A 138 -3.21 -15.44 6.82
C ILE A 138 -4.41 -15.94 7.62
N LYS A 139 -5.48 -16.41 6.96
CA LYS A 139 -6.61 -17.09 7.59
C LYS A 139 -6.21 -18.44 8.18
N ASN A 140 -5.39 -19.21 7.47
CA ASN A 140 -4.93 -20.53 7.90
C ASN A 140 -3.82 -20.45 8.97
N LEU A 141 -2.90 -19.50 8.88
CA LEU A 141 -1.85 -19.24 9.90
C LEU A 141 -2.41 -18.77 11.24
N LYS A 142 -3.60 -18.16 11.26
CA LYS A 142 -4.31 -17.81 12.50
C LYS A 142 -4.94 -19.02 13.21
N LYS A 143 -5.06 -20.18 12.55
CA LYS A 143 -5.51 -21.44 13.17
C LYS A 143 -4.39 -22.21 13.87
N GLU A 144 -3.12 -21.96 13.55
CA GLU A 144 -1.99 -22.76 14.07
C GLU A 144 -1.20 -22.14 15.24
N LYS A 145 -1.49 -20.90 15.67
CA LYS A 145 -0.76 -20.30 16.80
C LYS A 145 -1.52 -20.41 18.12
N SER A 146 -1.37 -21.56 18.78
CA SER A 146 -1.43 -21.70 20.23
C SER A 146 -0.07 -22.19 20.79
N VAL A 147 0.55 -21.32 21.59
CA VAL A 147 1.70 -21.50 22.54
C VAL A 147 3.13 -21.63 21.94
N PRO A 148 4.22 -21.34 22.68
CA PRO A 148 4.88 -20.02 22.78
C PRO A 148 6.34 -19.99 22.30
N GLU A 149 6.90 -18.78 22.32
CA GLU A 149 8.22 -18.30 21.88
C GLU A 149 9.43 -19.15 22.31
N LYS A 150 10.41 -19.25 21.39
CA LYS A 150 11.84 -19.28 21.71
C LYS A 150 12.65 -18.44 20.72
N ASP A 151 13.55 -17.66 21.31
CA ASP A 151 14.68 -16.95 20.71
C ASP A 151 15.43 -17.80 19.68
N VAL A 152 15.69 -17.23 18.50
CA VAL A 152 16.95 -17.43 17.77
C VAL A 152 17.26 -16.15 16.98
N SER A 153 18.43 -15.57 17.27
CA SER A 153 19.06 -14.53 16.46
C SER A 153 19.55 -15.11 15.14
N ASP A 154 19.03 -14.60 14.02
CA ASP A 154 19.70 -14.65 12.72
C ASP A 154 19.39 -13.35 11.99
N HIS A 155 20.36 -12.43 11.99
CA HIS A 155 20.21 -11.07 11.49
C HIS A 155 20.23 -11.03 9.95
N LYS A 156 19.11 -11.37 9.32
CA LYS A 156 18.69 -10.69 8.09
C LYS A 156 18.25 -9.27 8.48
N PRO A 157 18.66 -8.20 7.79
CA PRO A 157 18.18 -6.86 8.12
C PRO A 157 16.66 -6.84 8.01
N LEU A 158 15.99 -6.63 9.16
CA LEU A 158 14.54 -6.49 9.25
C LEU A 158 14.12 -5.38 8.28
N SER A 159 12.99 -5.58 7.59
CA SER A 159 12.40 -4.48 6.84
C SER A 159 12.15 -3.29 7.79
N PRO A 160 12.28 -2.04 7.34
CA PRO A 160 12.11 -0.88 8.21
C PRO A 160 10.78 -0.88 8.99
N MET A 161 9.73 -1.46 8.40
CA MET A 161 8.43 -1.66 9.06
C MET A 161 8.51 -2.69 10.20
N ALA A 162 9.12 -3.86 9.97
CA ALA A 162 9.28 -4.89 10.99
C ALA A 162 10.23 -4.46 12.12
N ALA A 163 11.28 -3.70 11.80
CA ALA A 163 12.16 -3.08 12.80
C ALA A 163 11.38 -2.07 13.66
N GLY A 164 10.51 -1.26 13.04
CA GLY A 164 9.62 -0.34 13.75
C GLY A 164 8.65 -1.08 14.67
N ASP A 165 8.02 -2.16 14.19
CA ASP A 165 7.09 -2.97 14.98
C ASP A 165 7.78 -3.61 16.19
N LYS A 166 9.00 -4.13 16.00
CA LYS A 166 9.83 -4.66 17.09
C LYS A 166 10.15 -3.58 18.12
N ALA A 167 10.62 -2.41 17.68
CA ALA A 167 10.92 -1.30 18.58
C ALA A 167 9.67 -0.82 19.34
N PHE A 168 8.51 -0.79 18.68
CA PHE A 168 7.23 -0.44 19.29
C PHE A 168 6.83 -1.44 20.38
N GLN A 169 6.95 -2.75 20.11
CA GLN A 169 6.68 -3.81 21.08
C GLN A 169 7.63 -3.75 22.29
N SER A 170 8.90 -3.38 22.07
CA SER A 170 9.88 -3.17 23.13
C SER A 170 9.68 -1.88 23.94
N GLY A 171 8.65 -1.07 23.64
CA GLY A 171 8.42 0.22 24.30
C GLY A 171 9.33 1.36 23.86
N ASN A 172 10.25 1.10 22.91
CA ASN A 172 11.18 2.09 22.36
C ASN A 172 10.50 2.91 21.25
N TYR A 173 9.52 3.72 21.63
CA TYR A 173 8.67 4.43 20.68
C TYR A 173 9.42 5.47 19.84
N SER A 174 10.48 6.08 20.37
CA SER A 174 11.33 7.03 19.63
C SER A 174 12.05 6.36 18.45
N ASP A 175 12.58 5.16 18.66
CA ASP A 175 13.23 4.38 17.60
C ASP A 175 12.20 3.79 16.64
N ALA A 176 11.02 3.40 17.12
CA ALA A 176 9.91 3.01 16.26
C ALA A 176 9.56 4.12 15.26
N VAL A 177 9.47 5.39 15.71
CA VAL A 177 9.24 6.55 14.83
C VAL A 177 10.33 6.68 13.76
N LYS A 178 11.61 6.49 14.12
CA LYS A 178 12.73 6.55 13.16
C LYS A 178 12.60 5.46 12.10
N HIS A 179 12.34 4.22 12.53
CA HIS A 179 12.20 3.08 11.62
C HIS A 179 10.98 3.20 10.70
N TYR A 180 9.82 3.64 11.23
CA TYR A 180 8.66 3.92 10.38
C TYR A 180 8.90 5.06 9.40
N THR A 181 9.64 6.11 9.81
CA THR A 181 10.01 7.20 8.89
C THR A 181 10.96 6.72 7.80
N ALA A 182 11.89 5.82 8.12
CA ALA A 182 12.73 5.16 7.12
C ALA A 182 11.89 4.29 6.15
N ALA A 183 10.83 3.64 6.64
CA ALA A 183 9.91 2.87 5.80
C ALA A 183 9.18 3.72 4.75
N LEU A 184 8.91 5.00 5.05
CA LEU A 184 8.31 5.95 4.10
C LEU A 184 9.26 6.37 2.98
N SER A 185 10.57 6.16 3.15
CA SER A 185 11.58 6.50 2.14
C SER A 185 11.75 5.41 1.08
N CYS A 186 11.11 4.25 1.25
CA CYS A 186 11.14 3.17 0.27
C CYS A 186 10.32 3.53 -0.97
N LYS A 187 10.98 3.66 -2.14
CA LYS A 187 10.34 3.92 -3.43
C LYS A 187 9.49 2.71 -3.88
N ASN A 188 8.45 2.97 -4.70
CA ASN A 188 7.54 1.97 -5.31
C ASN A 188 6.71 1.13 -4.31
N ARG A 189 5.99 1.78 -3.41
CA ARG A 189 5.04 1.14 -2.47
C ARG A 189 3.61 1.62 -2.73
N SER A 190 2.62 0.75 -2.45
CA SER A 190 1.20 1.10 -2.60
C SER A 190 0.79 2.18 -1.59
N HIS A 191 -0.21 3.00 -1.95
CA HIS A 191 -0.76 4.02 -1.05
C HIS A 191 -1.26 3.41 0.27
N HIS A 192 -1.83 2.20 0.24
CA HIS A 192 -2.23 1.46 1.44
C HIS A 192 -1.05 1.13 2.36
N PHE A 193 0.07 0.65 1.80
CA PHE A 193 1.28 0.36 2.58
C PHE A 193 1.81 1.63 3.26
N VAL A 194 1.90 2.73 2.51
CA VAL A 194 2.35 4.03 3.04
C VAL A 194 1.41 4.52 4.14
N ALA A 195 0.09 4.45 3.95
CA ALA A 195 -0.91 4.78 4.96
C ALA A 195 -0.78 3.91 6.23
N SER A 196 -0.48 2.62 6.08
CA SER A 196 -0.24 1.70 7.20
C SER A 196 1.01 2.06 8.00
N CYS A 197 2.11 2.41 7.33
CA CYS A 197 3.34 2.89 7.98
C CYS A 197 3.11 4.20 8.74
N ILE A 198 2.42 5.17 8.13
CA ILE A 198 2.11 6.45 8.77
C ILE A 198 1.22 6.23 9.99
N ARG A 199 0.22 5.35 9.92
CA ARG A 199 -0.62 5.05 11.09
C ARG A 199 0.15 4.32 12.19
N HIS A 200 1.10 3.43 11.88
CA HIS A 200 2.00 2.88 12.91
C HIS A 200 2.85 3.96 13.57
N ARG A 201 3.37 4.91 12.77
CA ARG A 201 4.08 6.08 13.30
C ARG A 201 3.20 6.95 14.20
N ALA A 202 1.93 7.16 13.83
CA ALA A 202 0.94 7.83 14.68
C ALA A 202 0.72 7.10 16.01
N SER A 203 0.68 5.76 16.01
CA SER A 203 0.58 4.97 17.24
C SER A 203 1.83 5.16 18.12
N ALA A 204 3.02 5.25 17.54
CA ALA A 204 4.25 5.54 18.28
C ALA A 204 4.25 6.96 18.85
N TYR A 205 3.81 7.96 18.08
CA TYR A 205 3.64 9.34 18.57
C TYR A 205 2.63 9.45 19.70
N LYS A 206 1.50 8.72 19.61
CA LYS A 206 0.52 8.61 20.69
C LYS A 206 1.17 8.09 21.97
N ALA A 207 1.97 7.03 21.88
CA ALA A 207 2.67 6.44 23.02
C ALA A 207 3.72 7.38 23.62
N LEU A 208 4.33 8.26 22.80
CA LEU A 208 5.24 9.32 23.25
C LEU A 208 4.52 10.56 23.85
N GLY A 209 3.19 10.60 23.82
CA GLY A 209 2.41 11.78 24.23
C GLY A 209 2.44 12.93 23.22
N GLN A 210 2.96 12.72 22.01
CA GLN A 210 2.96 13.69 20.92
C GLN A 210 1.64 13.60 20.15
N ILE A 211 0.56 14.06 20.79
CA ILE A 211 -0.81 13.83 20.30
C ILE A 211 -1.10 14.56 18.98
N THR A 212 -0.63 15.80 18.82
CA THR A 212 -0.81 16.60 17.60
C THR A 212 -0.07 16.01 16.40
N ASP A 213 1.16 15.52 16.59
CA ASP A 213 1.91 14.78 15.57
C ASP A 213 1.17 13.50 15.15
N ALA A 214 0.58 12.77 16.12
CA ALA A 214 -0.21 11.59 15.82
C ALA A 214 -1.49 11.91 15.02
N ILE A 215 -2.20 13.00 15.35
CA ILE A 215 -3.40 13.45 14.62
C ILE A 215 -3.05 13.83 13.17
N ALA A 216 -1.94 14.54 12.97
CA ALA A 216 -1.46 14.89 11.63
C ALA A 216 -1.15 13.65 10.79
N ASP A 217 -0.44 12.67 11.36
CA ASP A 217 -0.15 11.41 10.70
C ASP A 217 -1.43 10.62 10.37
N CYS A 218 -2.39 10.54 11.28
CA CYS A 218 -3.66 9.89 10.98
C CYS A 218 -4.43 10.57 9.84
N SER A 219 -4.43 11.91 9.80
CA SER A 219 -5.10 12.69 8.76
C SER A 219 -4.47 12.47 7.38
N LEU A 220 -3.13 12.37 7.34
CA LEU A 220 -2.39 11.98 6.14
C LEU A 220 -2.71 10.55 5.71
N ALA A 221 -2.76 9.59 6.65
CA ALA A 221 -3.08 8.20 6.35
C ALA A 221 -4.50 8.03 5.78
N ILE A 222 -5.50 8.71 6.33
CA ILE A 222 -6.90 8.71 5.83
C ILE A 222 -6.98 9.31 4.43
N SER A 223 -6.18 10.32 4.16
CA SER A 223 -6.17 11.00 2.86
C SER A 223 -5.47 10.16 1.78
N LEU A 224 -4.45 9.38 2.14
CA LEU A 224 -3.78 8.43 1.25
C LEU A 224 -4.63 7.18 0.97
N ASP A 225 -5.33 6.67 1.98
CA ASP A 225 -6.24 5.54 1.84
C ASP A 225 -7.57 5.79 2.57
N GLY A 226 -8.56 6.24 1.79
CA GLY A 226 -9.92 6.50 2.29
C GLY A 226 -10.71 5.26 2.70
N ASN A 227 -10.21 4.05 2.41
CA ASN A 227 -10.78 2.77 2.82
C ASN A 227 -9.97 2.13 3.97
N TYR A 228 -9.30 2.95 4.78
CA TYR A 228 -8.53 2.48 5.94
C TYR A 228 -9.22 2.80 7.29
N PRO A 229 -10.13 1.93 7.78
CA PRO A 229 -10.87 2.17 9.03
C PRO A 229 -9.94 2.40 10.23
N LYS A 230 -8.82 1.67 10.32
CA LYS A 230 -7.89 1.75 11.47
C LYS A 230 -7.32 3.16 11.70
N ALA A 231 -7.12 3.95 10.65
CA ALA A 231 -6.67 5.33 10.81
C ALA A 231 -7.76 6.26 11.38
N ASN A 232 -9.03 6.06 10.99
CA ASN A 232 -10.16 6.78 11.56
C ASN A 232 -10.34 6.44 13.05
N TYR A 233 -10.27 5.15 13.41
CA TYR A 233 -10.39 4.73 14.82
C TYR A 233 -9.26 5.30 15.70
N LEU A 234 -8.02 5.30 15.19
CA LEU A 234 -6.90 5.88 15.92
C LEU A 234 -7.06 7.39 16.08
N ARG A 235 -7.47 8.11 15.03
CA ARG A 235 -7.70 9.56 15.09
C ARG A 235 -8.84 9.93 16.03
N ALA A 236 -9.96 9.19 16.00
CA ALA A 236 -11.02 9.32 16.99
C ALA A 236 -10.51 9.17 18.42
N THR A 237 -9.66 8.17 18.67
CA THR A 237 -9.06 7.95 19.99
C THR A 237 -8.14 9.10 20.41
N LEU A 238 -7.42 9.72 19.48
CA LEU A 238 -6.59 10.90 19.75
C LEU A 238 -7.45 12.13 20.05
N TYR A 239 -8.56 12.30 19.34
CA TYR A 239 -9.53 13.36 19.60
C TYR A 239 -10.21 13.20 20.95
N GLU A 240 -10.55 11.98 21.37
CA GLU A 240 -11.02 11.71 22.74
C GLU A 240 -9.98 12.08 23.80
N ILE A 241 -8.68 11.79 23.54
CA ILE A 241 -7.59 12.13 24.46
C ILE A 241 -7.52 13.65 24.67
N ILE A 242 -7.63 14.46 23.60
CA ILE A 242 -7.66 15.92 23.71
C ILE A 242 -9.05 16.49 24.02
N ARG A 243 -10.05 15.62 24.28
CA ARG A 243 -11.44 15.98 24.56
C ARG A 243 -12.16 16.73 23.43
N ASP A 244 -11.69 16.59 22.20
CA ASP A 244 -12.41 17.03 21.01
C ASP A 244 -13.45 15.96 20.61
N TYR A 245 -14.50 15.85 21.42
CA TYR A 245 -15.53 14.83 21.21
C TYR A 245 -16.31 15.04 19.90
N GLY A 246 -16.38 16.28 19.38
CA GLY A 246 -17.01 16.56 18.10
C GLY A 246 -16.30 15.88 16.93
N GLN A 247 -14.97 16.02 16.88
CA GLN A 247 -14.18 15.33 15.86
C GLN A 247 -14.12 13.82 16.10
N ALA A 248 -14.06 13.38 17.37
CA ALA A 248 -14.09 11.96 17.70
C ALA A 248 -15.37 11.26 17.19
N VAL A 249 -16.55 11.89 17.37
CA VAL A 249 -17.83 11.38 16.85
C VAL A 249 -17.79 11.24 15.34
N THR A 250 -17.30 12.25 14.62
CA THR A 250 -17.21 12.23 13.16
C THR A 250 -16.35 11.08 12.66
N ASP A 251 -15.17 10.88 13.27
CA ASP A 251 -14.26 9.78 12.90
C ASP A 251 -14.80 8.40 13.30
N LEU A 252 -15.52 8.27 14.42
CA LEU A 252 -16.17 7.02 14.82
C LEU A 252 -17.32 6.65 13.89
N GLN A 253 -18.14 7.62 13.47
CA GLN A 253 -19.17 7.40 12.45
C GLN A 253 -18.54 6.94 11.13
N ARG A 254 -17.43 7.56 10.72
CA ARG A 254 -16.71 7.16 9.52
C ARG A 254 -16.12 5.76 9.65
N TYR A 255 -15.55 5.43 10.81
CA TYR A 255 -15.05 4.09 11.11
C TYR A 255 -16.14 3.03 10.98
N ILE A 256 -17.29 3.24 11.64
CA ILE A 256 -18.45 2.34 11.60
C ILE A 256 -18.95 2.14 10.17
N TYR A 257 -19.05 3.22 9.40
CA TYR A 257 -19.43 3.14 8.00
C TYR A 257 -18.46 2.28 7.18
N LEU A 258 -17.15 2.46 7.35
CA LEU A 258 -16.14 1.73 6.60
C LEU A 258 -16.11 0.23 6.97
N ILE A 259 -16.17 -0.12 8.25
CA ILE A 259 -16.21 -1.53 8.67
C ILE A 259 -17.49 -2.22 8.18
N GLN A 260 -18.63 -1.51 8.14
CA GLN A 260 -19.88 -2.04 7.63
C GLN A 260 -19.85 -2.21 6.11
N LYS A 261 -19.22 -1.27 5.40
CA LYS A 261 -18.99 -1.38 3.95
C LYS A 261 -18.09 -2.59 3.63
N GLN A 262 -17.02 -2.78 4.39
CA GLN A 262 -16.11 -3.91 4.24
C GLN A 262 -16.81 -5.25 4.57
N SER A 263 -17.60 -5.29 5.64
CA SER A 263 -18.34 -6.51 6.02
C SER A 263 -19.42 -6.87 5.00
N LYS A 264 -20.18 -5.91 4.46
CA LYS A 264 -21.16 -6.15 3.38
C LYS A 264 -20.51 -6.69 2.11
N SER A 265 -19.31 -6.21 1.75
CA SER A 265 -18.54 -6.76 0.63
C SER A 265 -18.12 -8.21 0.86
N MET A 266 -17.85 -8.60 2.11
CA MET A 266 -17.43 -9.96 2.50
C MET A 266 -18.62 -10.92 2.68
N VAL A 267 -19.78 -10.44 3.12
CA VAL A 267 -21.00 -11.25 3.34
C VAL A 267 -21.60 -11.76 2.02
N ASN A 268 -21.37 -11.07 0.90
CA ASN A 268 -21.71 -11.57 -0.43
C ASN A 268 -20.85 -12.79 -0.87
N GLN A 269 -19.94 -13.29 -0.02
CA GLN A 269 -19.05 -14.43 -0.31
C GLN A 269 -19.02 -15.54 0.77
N SER A 270 -19.73 -15.41 1.92
CA SER A 270 -19.83 -16.53 2.88
C SER A 270 -20.95 -16.38 3.93
N CYS A 271 -21.56 -17.52 4.28
CA CYS A 271 -22.57 -17.74 5.32
C CYS A 271 -21.95 -17.91 6.73
N GLY A 272 -22.64 -17.39 7.75
CA GLY A 272 -22.78 -18.02 9.09
C GLY A 272 -21.63 -17.91 10.10
N GLY A 273 -21.61 -16.84 10.90
CA GLY A 273 -20.85 -16.75 12.15
C GLY A 273 -20.70 -15.32 12.67
N LEU A 274 -20.66 -15.13 14.01
CA LEU A 274 -20.34 -13.83 14.61
C LEU A 274 -18.86 -13.48 14.30
N THR A 275 -18.63 -12.62 13.33
CA THR A 275 -17.30 -12.23 12.85
C THR A 275 -16.62 -11.26 13.83
N ARG A 276 -15.28 -11.26 13.89
CA ARG A 276 -14.45 -10.27 14.62
C ARG A 276 -14.91 -8.82 14.34
N GLY A 277 -15.38 -8.55 13.11
CA GLY A 277 -15.94 -7.25 12.71
C GLY A 277 -17.24 -6.86 13.40
N GLN A 278 -18.07 -7.80 13.88
CA GLN A 278 -19.27 -7.50 14.69
C GLN A 278 -18.91 -7.09 16.13
N ILE A 279 -17.85 -7.66 16.71
CA ILE A 279 -17.31 -7.25 18.02
C ILE A 279 -16.73 -5.83 17.91
N ASP A 280 -15.89 -5.61 16.89
CA ASP A 280 -15.31 -4.29 16.60
C ASP A 280 -16.38 -3.23 16.31
N SER A 281 -17.50 -3.64 15.70
CA SER A 281 -18.67 -2.79 15.46
C SER A 281 -19.38 -2.43 16.76
N ASN A 282 -19.69 -3.39 17.63
CA ASN A 282 -20.40 -3.10 18.88
C ASN A 282 -19.57 -2.21 19.82
N GLU A 283 -18.27 -2.47 19.95
CA GLU A 283 -17.36 -1.61 20.71
C GLU A 283 -17.36 -0.17 20.16
N ALA A 284 -17.30 -0.02 18.84
CA ALA A 284 -17.32 1.30 18.22
C ALA A 284 -18.64 2.04 18.40
N HIS A 285 -19.79 1.35 18.40
CA HIS A 285 -21.08 1.98 18.69
C HIS A 285 -21.19 2.42 20.15
N GLN A 286 -20.68 1.63 21.10
CA GLN A 286 -20.62 2.03 22.51
C GLN A 286 -19.72 3.25 22.71
N LYS A 287 -18.56 3.26 22.03
CA LYS A 287 -17.62 4.37 22.04
C LYS A 287 -18.22 5.63 21.42
N LEU A 288 -18.92 5.50 20.29
CA LEU A 288 -19.68 6.58 19.64
C LEU A 288 -20.71 7.18 20.60
N SER A 289 -21.55 6.37 21.24
CA SER A 289 -22.55 6.84 22.20
C SER A 289 -21.93 7.60 23.37
N ARG A 290 -20.77 7.14 23.87
CA ARG A 290 -20.01 7.84 24.92
C ARG A 290 -19.50 9.19 24.44
N ALA A 291 -18.88 9.23 23.26
CA ALA A 291 -18.35 10.46 22.66
C ALA A 291 -19.48 11.47 22.38
N GLU A 292 -20.65 11.03 21.91
CA GLU A 292 -21.81 11.90 21.69
C GLU A 292 -22.34 12.52 22.99
N LYS A 293 -22.39 11.75 24.09
CA LYS A 293 -22.77 12.27 25.40
C LYS A 293 -21.79 13.34 25.89
N GLU A 294 -20.49 13.09 25.75
CA GLU A 294 -19.45 14.06 26.14
C GLU A 294 -19.44 15.30 25.24
N ALA A 295 -19.70 15.14 23.94
CA ALA A 295 -19.88 16.26 23.02
C ALA A 295 -21.06 17.15 23.42
N LYS A 296 -22.19 16.56 23.82
CA LYS A 296 -23.37 17.29 24.32
C LYS A 296 -23.10 18.01 25.65
N ARG A 297 -22.21 17.48 26.49
CA ARG A 297 -21.79 18.13 27.74
C ARG A 297 -20.93 19.38 27.51
N GLY A 298 -20.38 19.57 26.31
CA GLY A 298 -19.54 20.72 25.98
C GLY A 298 -18.21 20.72 26.75
N THR A 299 -17.65 19.53 27.04
CA THR A 299 -16.38 19.41 27.74
C THR A 299 -15.27 20.13 26.93
N PRO A 300 -14.55 21.10 27.51
CA PRO A 300 -13.56 21.86 26.74
C PRO A 300 -12.31 21.03 26.48
N LEU A 301 -11.56 21.39 25.43
CA LEU A 301 -10.37 20.68 24.98
C LEU A 301 -9.28 20.61 26.08
N ASP A 302 -8.42 19.60 26.00
CA ASP A 302 -7.24 19.50 26.85
C ASP A 302 -6.05 20.28 26.25
N MET A 303 -5.84 21.50 26.74
CA MET A 303 -4.83 22.42 26.22
C MET A 303 -3.40 21.93 26.45
N TYR A 304 -3.15 21.22 27.56
CA TYR A 304 -1.82 20.70 27.89
C TYR A 304 -1.43 19.56 26.96
N LEU A 305 -2.36 18.64 26.70
CA LEU A 305 -2.15 17.52 25.77
C LEU A 305 -2.00 17.99 24.32
N ILE A 306 -2.71 19.06 23.92
CA ILE A 306 -2.55 19.66 22.59
C ILE A 306 -1.12 20.20 22.39
N LEU A 307 -0.54 20.89 23.38
CA LEU A 307 0.85 21.35 23.30
C LEU A 307 1.88 20.26 23.63
N GLY A 308 1.45 19.09 24.10
CA GLY A 308 2.34 17.98 24.48
C GLY A 308 3.19 18.29 25.71
N ILE A 309 2.64 19.03 26.67
CA ILE A 309 3.32 19.46 27.90
C ILE A 309 2.54 19.04 29.14
N LYS A 310 3.20 19.03 30.30
CA LYS A 310 2.57 18.74 31.60
C LYS A 310 2.01 20.02 32.22
N PRO A 311 1.01 19.93 33.12
CA PRO A 311 0.51 21.09 33.88
C PRO A 311 1.58 21.82 34.69
N SER A 312 2.67 21.14 35.06
CA SER A 312 3.82 21.72 35.77
C SER A 312 4.78 22.52 34.87
N ALA A 313 4.53 22.63 33.57
CA ALA A 313 5.43 23.31 32.63
C ALA A 313 5.56 24.81 32.91
N THR A 314 6.76 25.36 32.73
CA THR A 314 7.01 26.80 32.89
C THR A 314 6.49 27.60 31.68
N ALA A 315 6.36 28.92 31.82
CA ALA A 315 5.99 29.79 30.70
C ALA A 315 6.97 29.69 29.52
N SER A 316 8.27 29.49 29.80
CA SER A 316 9.29 29.28 28.78
C SER A 316 9.06 27.97 28.01
N ASP A 317 8.71 26.90 28.72
CA ASP A 317 8.42 25.60 28.11
C ASP A 317 7.17 25.65 27.23
N ILE A 318 6.13 26.36 27.68
CA ILE A 318 4.91 26.59 26.89
C ILE A 318 5.24 27.30 25.57
N LYS A 319 6.03 28.38 25.62
CA LYS A 319 6.45 29.13 24.43
C LYS A 319 7.30 28.27 23.49
N LYS A 320 8.23 27.49 24.01
CA LYS A 320 9.06 26.56 23.22
C LYS A 320 8.22 25.46 22.57
N ALA A 321 7.28 24.87 23.31
CA ALA A 321 6.38 23.83 22.81
C ALA A 321 5.47 24.37 21.70
N TYR A 322 4.87 25.54 21.91
CA TYR A 322 4.06 26.21 20.89
C TYR A 322 4.88 26.50 19.63
N HIS A 323 6.06 27.09 19.76
CA HIS A 323 6.91 27.39 18.60
C HIS A 323 7.29 26.13 17.81
N LYS A 324 7.62 25.04 18.51
CA LYS A 324 7.88 23.74 17.90
C LYS A 324 6.65 23.18 17.17
N ALA A 325 5.48 23.22 17.80
CA ALA A 325 4.22 22.73 17.21
C ALA A 325 3.80 23.58 16.00
N PHE A 326 3.87 24.90 16.11
CA PHE A 326 3.60 25.85 15.04
C PHE A 326 4.45 25.56 13.80
N LEU A 327 5.77 25.41 13.99
CA LEU A 327 6.67 25.11 12.88
C LEU A 327 6.39 23.74 12.27
N ARG A 328 5.95 22.75 13.04
CA ARG A 328 5.68 21.40 12.50
C ARG A 328 4.37 21.33 11.74
N HIS A 329 3.33 22.00 12.24
CA HIS A 329 1.95 21.89 11.74
C HIS A 329 1.48 23.10 10.94
N HIS A 330 2.39 23.98 10.51
CA HIS A 330 2.03 25.08 9.62
C HIS A 330 1.41 24.55 8.31
N PRO A 331 0.24 25.06 7.87
CA PRO A 331 -0.45 24.56 6.68
C PRO A 331 0.42 24.50 5.41
N ASP A 332 1.34 25.46 5.24
CA ASP A 332 2.26 25.49 4.08
C ASP A 332 3.22 24.29 4.03
N LYS A 333 3.66 23.77 5.19
CA LYS A 333 4.54 22.61 5.21
C LYS A 333 3.81 21.35 4.76
N THR A 334 2.53 21.25 5.06
CA THR A 334 1.66 20.17 4.57
C THR A 334 1.61 20.18 3.04
N SER A 335 1.44 21.35 2.43
CA SER A 335 1.49 21.53 0.97
C SER A 335 2.83 21.08 0.37
N GLN A 336 3.94 21.40 1.03
CA GLN A 336 5.29 20.97 0.60
C GLN A 336 5.50 19.46 0.74
N LEU A 337 4.99 18.83 1.79
CA LEU A 337 5.07 17.38 1.99
C LEU A 337 4.26 16.64 0.93
N LEU A 338 3.07 17.12 0.60
CA LEU A 338 2.25 16.55 -0.48
C LEU A 338 2.97 16.62 -1.83
N ALA A 339 3.63 17.74 -2.13
CA ALA A 339 4.44 17.90 -3.35
C ALA A 339 5.61 16.91 -3.40
N LYS A 340 6.28 16.64 -2.27
CA LYS A 340 7.39 15.66 -2.17
C LYS A 340 6.95 14.20 -2.32
N ILE A 341 5.73 13.87 -1.91
CA ILE A 341 5.17 12.51 -2.01
C ILE A 341 4.81 12.15 -3.48
N GLY A 342 4.98 13.07 -4.43
CA GLY A 342 4.76 12.78 -5.85
C GLY A 342 3.29 12.78 -6.26
N ILE A 343 2.43 13.39 -5.43
CA ILE A 343 1.04 13.71 -5.73
C ILE A 343 1.06 14.83 -6.79
N ARG A 344 1.33 14.48 -8.07
CA ARG A 344 1.25 15.39 -9.21
C ARG A 344 -0.22 15.71 -9.50
N ASP A 345 -0.44 16.90 -10.05
CA ASP A 345 -1.73 17.54 -10.36
C ASP A 345 -2.63 16.75 -11.33
N ALA A 346 -3.11 15.57 -10.92
CA ALA A 346 -4.17 14.83 -11.58
C ALA A 346 -5.34 14.65 -10.61
N GLY A 347 -6.45 15.34 -10.89
CA GLY A 347 -7.78 15.24 -10.27
C GLY A 347 -7.84 14.76 -8.82
N PRO A 348 -7.97 13.43 -8.56
CA PRO A 348 -8.11 12.86 -7.22
C PRO A 348 -7.05 13.34 -6.21
N CYS A 349 -5.84 13.61 -6.67
CA CYS A 349 -4.72 14.10 -5.87
C CYS A 349 -4.96 15.51 -5.29
N LYS A 350 -5.70 16.38 -5.99
CA LYS A 350 -6.02 17.75 -5.53
C LYS A 350 -7.06 17.75 -4.41
N GLU A 351 -8.02 16.84 -4.48
CA GLU A 351 -9.04 16.69 -3.43
C GLU A 351 -8.43 16.11 -2.13
N ILE A 352 -7.53 15.13 -2.28
CA ILE A 352 -6.71 14.60 -1.19
C ILE A 352 -5.89 15.71 -0.54
N GLY A 353 -5.16 16.50 -1.34
CA GLY A 353 -4.36 17.61 -0.82
C GLY A 353 -5.19 18.68 -0.09
N ASN A 354 -6.39 18.99 -0.60
CA ASN A 354 -7.31 19.91 0.06
C ASN A 354 -7.83 19.39 1.41
N LYS A 355 -8.10 18.08 1.53
CA LYS A 355 -8.51 17.46 2.80
C LYS A 355 -7.40 17.53 3.84
N VAL A 356 -6.18 17.15 3.48
CA VAL A 356 -5.02 17.22 4.40
C VAL A 356 -4.74 18.67 4.80
N ARG A 357 -4.87 19.64 3.88
CA ARG A 357 -4.70 21.06 4.19
C ARG A 357 -5.75 21.57 5.18
N LYS A 358 -7.03 21.23 5.00
CA LYS A 358 -8.10 21.58 5.95
C LYS A 358 -7.86 20.97 7.33
N ASP A 359 -7.44 19.71 7.39
CA ASP A 359 -7.11 19.04 8.65
C ASP A 359 -5.91 19.73 9.34
N ALA A 360 -4.91 20.16 8.56
CA ALA A 360 -3.76 20.92 9.09
C ALA A 360 -4.16 22.32 9.59
N GLU A 361 -5.03 23.04 8.89
CA GLU A 361 -5.58 24.33 9.32
C GLU A 361 -6.35 24.19 10.64
N MET A 362 -7.15 23.14 10.78
CA MET A 362 -7.88 22.84 12.02
C MET A 362 -6.92 22.52 13.17
N LEU A 363 -5.92 21.66 12.93
CA LEU A 363 -4.89 21.33 13.93
C LEU A 363 -4.11 22.57 14.37
N PHE A 364 -3.77 23.44 13.42
CA PHE A 364 -3.10 24.69 13.69
C PHE A 364 -3.94 25.64 14.55
N LYS A 365 -5.25 25.73 14.28
CA LYS A 365 -6.19 26.53 15.08
C LYS A 365 -6.25 26.04 16.53
N ILE A 366 -6.34 24.73 16.77
CA ILE A 366 -6.39 24.19 18.14
C ILE A 366 -5.06 24.40 18.88
N ILE A 367 -3.92 24.30 18.19
CA ILE A 367 -2.61 24.63 18.76
C ILE A 367 -2.55 26.11 19.18
N GLY A 368 -3.07 27.01 18.34
CA GLY A 368 -3.17 28.44 18.66
C GLY A 368 -4.07 28.73 19.86
N GLN A 369 -5.23 28.07 19.94
CA GLN A 369 -6.13 28.18 21.10
C GLN A 369 -5.47 27.70 22.39
N ALA A 370 -4.77 26.56 22.36
CA ALA A 370 -4.06 26.05 23.52
C ALA A 370 -2.98 27.01 24.01
N TYR A 371 -2.22 27.63 23.09
CA TYR A 371 -1.24 28.65 23.46
C TYR A 371 -1.89 29.92 24.02
N ALA A 372 -2.99 30.40 23.45
CA ALA A 372 -3.69 31.58 23.95
C ALA A 372 -4.13 31.42 25.41
N VAL A 373 -4.69 30.25 25.75
CA VAL A 373 -5.13 29.94 27.12
C VAL A 373 -3.96 29.74 28.07
N LEU A 374 -2.90 29.04 27.65
CA LEU A 374 -1.80 28.65 28.55
C LEU A 374 -0.70 29.70 28.69
N SER A 375 -0.57 30.64 27.75
CA SER A 375 0.46 31.68 27.79
C SER A 375 0.11 32.84 28.73
N ASP A 376 -1.18 33.15 28.90
CA ASP A 376 -1.67 34.15 29.85
C ASP A 376 -1.80 33.51 31.25
N PRO A 377 -1.10 34.00 32.29
CA PRO A 377 -1.19 33.47 33.64
C PRO A 377 -2.61 33.46 34.23
N ILE A 378 -3.44 34.45 33.90
CA ILE A 378 -4.81 34.58 34.41
C ILE A 378 -5.70 33.52 33.74
N GLN A 379 -5.62 33.40 32.42
CA GLN A 379 -6.40 32.40 31.68
C GLN A 379 -5.96 30.97 32.05
N ARG A 380 -4.66 30.73 32.19
CA ARG A 380 -4.11 29.46 32.64
C ARG A 380 -4.61 29.09 34.04
N SER A 381 -4.56 30.02 34.99
CA SER A 381 -5.05 29.77 36.35
C SER A 381 -6.55 29.45 36.38
N SER A 382 -7.36 30.15 35.56
CA SER A 382 -8.79 29.89 35.43
C SER A 382 -9.04 28.50 34.82
N TYR A 383 -8.29 28.14 33.77
CA TYR A 383 -8.34 26.82 33.16
C TYR A 383 -7.98 25.70 34.16
N ASP A 384 -6.87 25.85 34.88
CA ASP A 384 -6.39 24.89 35.88
C ASP A 384 -7.40 24.66 37.01
N ARG A 385 -8.06 25.73 37.46
CA ARG A 385 -9.15 25.64 38.45
C ARG A 385 -10.32 24.82 37.90
N GLY A 386 -10.70 25.05 36.65
CA GLY A 386 -11.75 24.29 35.98
C GLY A 386 -11.38 22.82 35.76
N GLU A 387 -10.11 22.50 35.50
CA GLU A 387 -9.60 21.12 35.44
C GLU A 387 -9.70 20.44 36.83
N GLY A 388 -9.25 21.12 37.89
CA GLY A 388 -9.32 20.59 39.25
C GLY A 388 -10.75 20.26 39.70
N GLN A 389 -11.73 21.09 39.36
CA GLN A 389 -13.15 20.81 39.63
C GLN A 389 -13.66 19.57 38.86
N ARG A 390 -13.17 19.33 37.65
CA ARG A 390 -13.54 18.17 36.84
C ARG A 390 -12.90 16.89 37.34
N GLU A 391 -11.65 16.95 37.76
CA GLU A 391 -10.98 15.83 38.40
C GLU A 391 -11.67 15.43 39.70
N ALA A 392 -12.08 16.40 40.52
CA ALA A 392 -12.86 16.15 41.73
C ALA A 392 -14.18 15.43 41.42
N LYS A 393 -14.94 15.91 40.43
CA LYS A 393 -16.21 15.29 39.97
C LYS A 393 -16.05 13.88 39.39
N ARG A 394 -14.84 13.48 38.96
CA ARG A 394 -14.56 12.12 38.46
C ARG A 394 -14.18 11.15 39.58
N ARG A 395 -13.78 11.67 40.75
CA ARG A 395 -13.36 10.88 41.92
C ARG A 395 -14.51 10.64 42.91
N THR A 396 -15.48 11.54 42.94
CA THR A 396 -16.80 11.35 43.56
C THR A 396 -17.69 10.50 42.68
#